data_AF-A0A3B8MYD9-F1
#
_entry.id   AF-A0A3B8MYD9-F1
#
_cell.length_a   1.000
_cell.length_b   1.000
_cell.length_c   1.000
_cell.angle_alpha   90.00
_cell.angle_beta   90.00
_cell.angle_gamma   90.00
#
_symmetry.space_group_name_H-M   'P 1'
#
loop_
_entity.id
_entity.type
_entity.pdbx_description
1 polymer ?
#
loop_
_entity_poly.entity_id
_entity_poly.type
_entity_poly.pdbx_seq_one_letter_code
_entity_poly.pdbx_strand_id
1 'polypeptide(L)' 'MKILIVDDEPIVREGLKNNVSWQELDLRVVGCEANGKSALDVFNREQPDIIL' A
#
# COMPACT_ATOMS: atom_id res chain seq x y z
N MET A 1 -4.17 11.40 -2.70
CA MET A 1 -4.89 10.12 -2.80
C MET A 1 -4.21 9.07 -1.90
N LYS A 2 -4.96 8.09 -1.39
CA LYS A 2 -4.47 7.03 -0.50
C LYS A 2 -4.19 5.76 -1.30
N ILE A 3 -3.04 5.14 -1.08
CA ILE A 3 -2.66 3.87 -1.70
C ILE A 3 -2.35 2.80 -0.66
N LEU A 4 -2.88 1.60 -0.86
CA LEU A 4 -2.58 0.39 -0.08
C LEU A 4 -1.76 -0.56 -0.96
N ILE A 5 -0.58 -0.97 -0.48
CA ILE A 5 0.30 -1.90 -1.19
C ILE A 5 0.06 -3.31 -0.62
N VAL A 6 -0.21 -4.29 -1.48
CA VAL A 6 -0.53 -5.68 -1.14
C VAL A 6 0.23 -6.63 -2.06
N ASP A 7 1.24 -7.28 -1.51
CA ASP A 7 2.07 -8.25 -2.25
C ASP A 7 2.59 -9.26 -1.23
N ASP A 8 2.69 -10.55 -1.56
CA ASP A 8 3.18 -11.57 -0.61
C ASP A 8 4.71 -11.53 -0.44
N GLU A 9 5.44 -11.00 -1.41
CA GLU A 9 6.90 -10.89 -1.39
C GLU A 9 7.38 -9.63 -0.64
N PRO A 10 8.15 -9.79 0.46
CA PRO A 10 8.59 -8.64 1.27
C PRO A 10 9.56 -7.72 0.52
N ILE A 11 10.38 -8.26 -0.39
CA ILE A 11 11.34 -7.48 -1.18
C ILE A 11 10.62 -6.51 -2.11
N VAL A 12 9.53 -6.98 -2.74
CA VAL A 12 8.71 -6.15 -3.65
C VAL A 12 8.01 -5.04 -2.87
N ARG A 13 7.37 -5.37 -1.74
CA ARG A 13 6.71 -4.37 -0.87
C ARG A 13 7.66 -3.28 -0.40
N GLU A 14 8.84 -3.66 0.12
CA GLU A 14 9.84 -2.69 0.58
C GLU A 14 10.43 -1.89 -0.59
N GLY A 15 10.62 -2.52 -1.75
CA GLY A 15 11.03 -1.84 -2.97
C GLY A 15 10.04 -0.76 -3.38
N LEU A 16 8.75 -1.09 -3.46
CA LEU A 16 7.68 -0.14 -3.79
C LEU A 16 7.58 0.98 -2.76
N LYS A 17 7.60 0.65 -1.47
CA LYS A 17 7.48 1.62 -0.39
C LYS A 17 8.65 2.62 -0.36
N ASN A 18 9.88 2.16 -0.58
CA ASN A 18 11.09 2.96 -0.37
C ASN A 18 11.66 3.59 -1.65
N ASN A 19 11.41 2.99 -2.82
CA ASN A 19 12.00 3.46 -4.09
C ASN A 19 11.05 4.33 -4.93
N VAL A 20 9.78 4.44 -4.55
CA VAL A 20 8.80 5.29 -5.23
C VAL A 20 8.55 6.54 -4.39
N SER A 21 8.69 7.72 -5.01
CA SER A 21 8.36 9.01 -4.41
C SER A 21 6.85 9.23 -4.38
N TRP A 22 6.12 8.48 -3.54
CA TRP A 22 4.65 8.55 -3.46
C TRP A 22 4.13 9.97 -3.24
N GLN A 23 4.82 10.76 -2.42
CA GLN A 23 4.43 12.15 -2.14
C GLN A 23 4.52 13.06 -3.36
N GLU A 24 5.50 12.85 -4.25
CA GLU A 24 5.65 13.61 -5.50
C GLU A 24 4.54 13.27 -6.52
N LEU A 25 3.88 12.12 -6.34
CA LEU A 25 2.73 11.68 -7.13
C LEU A 25 1.39 12.06 -6.47
N ASP A 26 1.39 12.92 -5.46
CA ASP A 26 0.22 13.26 -4.64
C ASP A 26 -0.45 12.03 -4.00
N LEU A 27 0.32 10.97 -3.78
CA LEU A 27 -0.08 9.71 -3.17
C LEU A 27 0.50 9.56 -1.76
N ARG A 28 -0.27 8.91 -0.89
CA ARG A 28 0.15 8.54 0.46
C ARG A 28 -0.08 7.06 0.68
N VAL A 29 0.99 6.33 1.00
CA VAL A 29 0.90 4.93 1.42
C VAL A 29 0.21 4.86 2.78
N VAL A 30 -0.92 4.16 2.85
CA VAL A 30 -1.72 3.97 4.07
C VAL A 30 -1.58 2.57 4.67
N GLY A 31 -0.95 1.65 3.95
CA GLY A 31 -0.61 0.33 4.45
C GLY A 31 0.26 -0.46 3.47
N CYS A 32 0.95 -1.46 4.00
CA CYS A 32 1.72 -2.45 3.27
C CYS A 32 1.39 -3.82 3.86
N GLU A 33 0.61 -4.62 3.15
CA GLU A 33 0.05 -5.87 3.66
C GLU A 33 0.52 -7.06 2.84
N ALA A 34 0.70 -8.21 3.52
CA ALA A 34 1.24 -9.42 2.89
C ALA A 34 0.18 -10.35 2.31
N ASN A 35 -1.10 -10.09 2.59
CA ASN A 35 -2.19 -10.95 2.18
C ASN A 35 -3.52 -10.20 2.16
N GLY A 36 -4.51 -10.80 1.50
CA GLY A 36 -5.83 -10.19 1.33
C GLY A 36 -6.60 -9.96 2.63
N LYS A 37 -6.39 -10.76 3.68
CA LYS A 37 -7.12 -10.60 4.94
C LYS A 37 -6.69 -9.32 5.67
N SER A 38 -5.38 -9.15 5.87
CA SER A 38 -4.88 -7.94 6.52
C SER A 38 -5.05 -6.70 5.63
N ALA A 39 -4.93 -6.86 4.31
CA ALA A 39 -5.29 -5.81 3.35
C ALA A 39 -6.75 -5.37 3.48
N LEU A 40 -7.69 -6.30 3.62
CA LEU A 40 -9.10 -5.98 3.81
C LEU A 40 -9.37 -5.22 5.11
N ASP A 41 -8.68 -5.59 6.19
CA ASP A 41 -8.76 -4.87 7.47
C ASP A 41 -8.28 -3.41 7.33
N VAL A 42 -7.19 -3.19 6.59
CA VAL A 42 -6.69 -1.84 6.30
C VAL A 42 -7.62 -1.10 5.35
N PHE A 43 -8.15 -1.76 4.32
CA PHE A 43 -9.08 -1.19 3.36
C PHE A 43 -10.31 -0.61 4.06
N ASN A 44 -10.93 -1.38 4.97
CA ASN A 44 -12.12 -0.95 5.70
C ASN A 44 -11.86 0.25 6.62
N ARG A 45 -10.64 0.36 7.17
CA ARG A 45 -10.26 1.46 8.06
C ARG A 45 -9.83 2.72 7.30
N GLU A 46 -9.01 2.56 6.28
CA GLU A 46 -8.34 3.67 5.61
C GLU A 46 -9.08 4.15 4.36
N GLN A 47 -9.93 3.30 3.76
CA GLN A 47 -10.62 3.54 2.49
C GLN A 47 -9.65 4.06 1.41
N PRO A 48 -8.66 3.24 0.98
CA PRO A 48 -7.70 3.65 -0.02
C PRO A 48 -8.36 3.85 -1.39
N ASP A 49 -7.86 4.81 -2.16
CA ASP A 49 -8.32 5.10 -3.53
C ASP A 49 -7.71 4.11 -4.54
N ILE A 50 -6.51 3.61 -4.24
CA ILE A 50 -5.74 2.70 -5.08
C ILE A 50 -5.27 1.52 -4.22
N ILE A 51 -5.39 0.32 -4.76
CA ILE A 51 -4.78 -0.89 -4.22
C ILE A 51 -3.79 -1.39 -5.27
N LEU A 52 -2.54 -1.55 -4.87
CA LEU A 52 -1.46 -2.06 -5.70
C LEU A 52 -1.00 -3.40 -5.17
#